data_AF-A0A972VY13-F1
#
_entry.id   AF-A0A972VY13-F1
#
_cell.length_a   1.000
_cell.length_b   1.000
_cell.length_c   1.000
_cell.angle_alpha   90.00
_cell.angle_beta   90.00
_cell.angle_gamma   90.00
#
_symmetry.space_group_name_H-M   'P 1'
#
loop_
_entity.id
_entity.type
_entity.pdbx_description
1 polymer ?
#
loop_
_entity_poly.entity_id
_entity_poly.type
_entity_poly.pdbx_seq_one_letter_code
_entity_poly.pdbx_strand_id
1 'polypeptide(L)'
;LAIIDKRRPRANESEVMHIIGDVSGRTCLLVDDMVDTAGTLCAAANALKLNGATKVVAYCTHAVLSGNAIKNISASSMDELVVTDTIPLSPEAKACKKIRQLSIADELAESIRRVSNEESLSALFTKRIQPVLF
;
A
#
# COMPACT_ATOMS: atom_id res chain seq x y z
N LEU A 1 11.80 0.32 12.03
CA LEU A 1 11.85 0.53 10.57
C LEU A 1 12.63 -0.63 9.97
N ALA A 2 12.13 -1.24 8.91
CA ALA A 2 12.86 -2.23 8.12
C ALA A 2 12.89 -1.76 6.67
N ILE A 3 13.97 -2.06 5.96
CA ILE A 3 14.14 -1.66 4.56
C ILE A 3 14.28 -2.93 3.73
N ILE A 4 13.57 -2.99 2.62
CA ILE A 4 13.71 -4.07 1.64
C ILE A 4 14.60 -3.57 0.52
N ASP A 5 15.82 -4.08 0.47
CA ASP A 5 16.79 -3.80 -0.59
C ASP A 5 16.65 -4.87 -1.68
N LYS A 6 16.10 -4.46 -2.81
CA LYS A 6 15.87 -5.31 -3.99
C LYS A 6 17.10 -5.26 -4.89
N ARG A 7 17.92 -6.31 -4.87
CA ARG A 7 19.12 -6.38 -5.72
C ARG A 7 18.93 -7.33 -6.89
N ARG A 8 19.45 -6.92 -8.06
CA ARG A 8 19.58 -7.75 -9.26
C ARG A 8 21.07 -7.96 -9.53
N PRO A 9 21.62 -9.16 -9.26
CA PRO A 9 23.05 -9.40 -9.49
C PRO A 9 23.41 -9.37 -10.98
N ARG A 10 22.48 -9.81 -11.85
CA ARG A 10 22.61 -9.79 -13.32
C ARG A 10 21.26 -9.61 -14.00
N ALA A 11 21.27 -9.22 -15.28
CA ALA A 11 20.08 -9.29 -16.12
C ALA A 11 19.61 -10.75 -16.24
N ASN A 12 18.34 -11.01 -15.93
CA ASN A 12 17.66 -12.32 -15.93
C ASN A 12 17.92 -13.27 -14.75
N GLU A 13 18.59 -12.84 -13.67
CA GLU A 13 18.62 -13.61 -12.41
C GLU A 13 17.45 -13.26 -11.49
N SER A 14 16.98 -14.25 -10.73
CA SER A 14 15.90 -14.10 -9.76
C SER A 14 16.25 -13.05 -8.70
N GLU A 15 15.29 -12.16 -8.45
CA GLU A 15 15.47 -11.02 -7.54
C GLU A 15 15.64 -11.51 -6.10
N VAL A 16 16.74 -11.11 -5.45
CA VAL A 16 16.96 -11.39 -4.02
C VAL A 16 16.51 -10.19 -3.22
N MET A 17 15.61 -10.42 -2.27
CA MET A 17 15.08 -9.40 -1.36
C MET A 17 15.85 -9.47 -0.04
N HIS A 18 16.71 -8.49 0.21
CA HIS A 18 17.40 -8.36 1.48
C HIS A 18 16.61 -7.49 2.44
N ILE A 19 16.27 -8.03 3.61
CA ILE A 19 15.56 -7.29 4.66
C ILE A 19 16.61 -6.75 5.64
N ILE A 20 16.72 -5.43 5.72
CA ILE A 20 17.56 -4.73 6.69
C ILE A 20 16.66 -4.34 7.86
N GLY A 21 16.88 -4.99 9.02
CA GLY A 21 16.11 -4.80 10.25
C GLY A 21 15.37 -6.07 10.69
N ASP A 22 14.96 -6.13 11.95
CA ASP A 22 14.24 -7.27 12.52
C ASP A 22 12.72 -7.10 12.43
N VAL A 23 12.09 -8.09 11.80
CA VAL A 23 10.65 -8.18 11.52
C VAL A 23 10.00 -9.39 12.18
N SER A 24 10.78 -10.25 12.84
CA SER A 24 10.29 -11.48 13.46
C SER A 24 9.29 -11.18 14.58
N GLY A 25 8.15 -11.87 14.58
CA GLY A 25 7.09 -11.68 15.56
C GLY A 25 6.30 -10.38 15.40
N ARG A 26 6.53 -9.58 14.35
CA ARG A 26 5.94 -8.24 14.19
C ARG A 26 4.91 -8.17 13.07
N THR A 27 3.98 -7.23 13.20
CA THR A 27 3.18 -6.77 12.06
C THR A 27 3.99 -5.78 11.24
N CYS A 28 4.11 -6.03 9.94
CA CYS A 28 4.81 -5.17 8.99
C CYS A 28 3.81 -4.38 8.15
N LEU A 29 4.04 -3.08 8.08
CA LEU A 29 3.32 -2.16 7.22
C LEU A 29 4.21 -1.80 6.03
N LEU A 30 3.84 -2.25 4.84
CA LEU A 30 4.42 -1.80 3.58
C LEU A 30 3.70 -0.51 3.16
N VAL A 31 4.46 0.52 2.80
CA VAL A 31 3.91 1.81 2.34
C VAL A 31 4.56 2.13 1.01
N ASP A 32 3.73 2.41 0.01
CA ASP A 32 4.15 2.86 -1.31
C ASP A 32 3.20 3.96 -1.81
N ASP A 33 3.59 4.71 -2.83
CA ASP A 33 2.69 5.71 -3.43
C ASP A 33 1.63 5.04 -4.32
N MET A 34 1.99 3.98 -5.05
CA MET A 34 1.10 3.30 -5.97
C MET A 34 1.36 1.79 -6.06
N VAL A 35 0.36 1.08 -6.58
CA VAL A 35 0.48 -0.34 -6.92
C VAL A 35 0.00 -0.58 -8.35
N ASP A 36 0.92 -1.02 -9.21
CA ASP A 36 0.66 -1.35 -10.61
C ASP A 36 0.44 -2.85 -10.79
N THR A 37 1.46 -3.63 -11.17
CA THR A 37 1.34 -5.09 -11.37
C THR A 37 1.33 -5.91 -10.07
N ALA A 38 1.48 -5.25 -8.92
CA ALA A 38 1.62 -5.82 -7.57
C ALA A 38 2.80 -6.81 -7.37
N GLY A 39 3.67 -7.03 -8.37
CA GLY A 39 4.75 -8.01 -8.29
C GLY A 39 5.76 -7.71 -7.18
N THR A 40 6.30 -6.49 -7.14
CA THR A 40 7.25 -6.04 -6.10
C THR A 40 6.63 -6.13 -4.71
N LEU A 41 5.40 -5.67 -4.55
CA LEU A 41 4.70 -5.63 -3.27
C LEU A 41 4.43 -7.04 -2.74
N CYS A 42 4.00 -7.98 -3.60
CA CYS A 42 3.78 -9.37 -3.22
C CYS A 42 5.10 -10.08 -2.87
N ALA A 43 6.18 -9.82 -3.62
CA ALA A 43 7.50 -10.37 -3.31
C ALA A 43 8.02 -9.86 -1.96
N ALA A 44 7.83 -8.57 -1.67
CA ALA A 44 8.15 -7.98 -0.37
C ALA A 44 7.34 -8.62 0.78
N ALA A 45 6.04 -8.83 0.58
CA ALA A 45 5.20 -9.46 1.59
C ALA A 45 5.62 -10.91 1.87
N ASN A 46 5.95 -11.67 0.83
CA ASN A 46 6.48 -13.02 0.96
C ASN A 46 7.80 -13.03 1.74
N ALA A 47 8.73 -12.13 1.40
CA ALA A 47 10.01 -12.02 2.10
C ALA A 47 9.83 -11.70 3.59
N LEU A 48 8.93 -10.77 3.93
CA LEU A 48 8.63 -10.42 5.32
C LEU A 48 8.05 -11.61 6.11
N LYS A 49 7.09 -12.34 5.53
CA LYS A 49 6.51 -13.53 6.16
C LYS A 49 7.55 -14.63 6.38
N LEU A 50 8.43 -14.86 5.40
CA LEU A 50 9.54 -15.82 5.53
C LEU A 50 10.53 -15.45 6.64
N ASN A 51 10.69 -14.15 6.93
CA ASN A 51 11.52 -13.64 8.03
C ASN A 51 10.75 -13.50 9.35
N GLY A 52 9.60 -14.15 9.49
CA GLY A 52 8.88 -14.28 10.76
C GLY A 52 7.88 -13.17 11.06
N ALA A 53 7.54 -12.30 10.10
CA ALA A 53 6.47 -11.33 10.30
C ALA A 53 5.12 -12.05 10.55
N THR A 54 4.37 -11.62 11.56
CA THR A 54 3.08 -12.23 11.92
C THR A 54 1.98 -11.78 10.96
N LYS A 55 1.99 -10.51 10.57
CA LYS A 55 1.04 -9.89 9.64
C LYS A 55 1.78 -8.95 8.69
N VAL A 56 1.38 -8.90 7.43
CA VAL A 56 1.89 -7.96 6.43
C VAL A 56 0.71 -7.27 5.76
N VAL A 57 0.62 -5.96 5.94
CA VAL A 57 -0.39 -5.10 5.31
C VAL A 57 0.30 -4.08 4.44
N ALA A 58 -0.23 -3.82 3.26
CA ALA A 58 0.25 -2.78 2.36
C ALA A 58 -0.72 -1.61 2.30
N TYR A 59 -0.19 -0.39 2.26
CA TYR A 59 -0.94 0.84 2.00
C TYR A 59 -0.34 1.52 0.78
N CYS A 60 -1.17 1.76 -0.24
CA CYS A 60 -0.80 2.49 -1.45
C CYS A 60 -1.81 3.57 -1.74
N THR A 61 -1.39 4.76 -2.17
CA THR A 61 -2.35 5.80 -2.56
C THR A 61 -3.08 5.39 -3.83
N HIS A 62 -2.36 5.07 -4.91
CA HIS A 62 -2.97 4.85 -6.23
C HIS A 62 -3.09 3.36 -6.59
N ALA A 63 -4.31 2.92 -6.88
CA ALA A 63 -4.63 1.54 -7.25
C ALA A 63 -4.66 1.34 -8.78
N VAL A 64 -3.49 1.36 -9.43
CA VAL A 64 -3.40 1.14 -10.88
C VAL A 64 -3.78 -0.30 -11.25
N LEU A 65 -3.29 -1.28 -10.47
CA LEU A 65 -3.72 -2.69 -10.50
C LEU A 65 -3.79 -3.31 -11.91
N SER A 66 -2.77 -3.08 -12.74
CA SER A 66 -2.76 -3.55 -14.12
C SER A 66 -2.39 -5.03 -14.28
N GLY A 67 -2.73 -5.58 -15.44
CA GLY A 67 -2.34 -6.94 -15.82
C GLY A 67 -2.81 -8.00 -14.82
N ASN A 68 -1.86 -8.75 -14.26
CA ASN A 68 -2.13 -9.85 -13.33
C ASN A 68 -2.18 -9.42 -11.84
N ALA A 69 -2.25 -8.11 -11.54
CA ALA A 69 -2.16 -7.61 -10.17
C ALA A 69 -3.13 -8.30 -9.19
N ILE A 70 -4.41 -8.44 -9.55
CA ILE A 70 -5.42 -9.01 -8.65
C ILE A 70 -5.14 -10.49 -8.35
N LYS A 71 -4.66 -11.25 -9.35
CA LYS A 71 -4.23 -12.64 -9.18
C LYS A 71 -3.00 -12.72 -8.27
N ASN A 72 -2.01 -11.85 -8.49
CA ASN A 72 -0.81 -11.77 -7.67
C ASN A 72 -1.16 -11.51 -6.19
N ILE A 73 -2.00 -10.49 -5.94
CA ILE A 73 -2.46 -10.14 -4.59
C ILE A 73 -3.20 -11.30 -3.94
N SER A 74 -4.15 -11.90 -4.65
CA SER A 74 -4.95 -13.01 -4.15
C SER A 74 -4.09 -14.22 -3.76
N ALA A 75 -3.09 -14.56 -4.57
CA ALA A 75 -2.18 -15.68 -4.34
C ALA A 75 -1.01 -15.38 -3.37
N SER A 76 -0.75 -14.12 -3.05
CA SER A 76 0.39 -13.72 -2.20
C SER A 76 0.20 -14.06 -0.72
N SER A 77 1.27 -13.97 0.07
CA SER A 77 1.21 -14.05 1.54
C SER A 77 0.81 -12.73 2.23
N MET A 78 0.45 -11.69 1.46
CA MET A 78 -0.02 -10.43 2.00
C MET A 78 -1.40 -10.61 2.62
N ASP A 79 -1.60 -10.07 3.83
CA ASP A 79 -2.87 -10.20 4.55
C ASP A 79 -3.91 -9.21 4.01
N GLU A 80 -3.48 -7.99 3.67
CA GLU A 80 -4.37 -6.92 3.22
C GLU A 80 -3.61 -5.88 2.39
N LEU A 81 -4.25 -5.39 1.33
CA LEU A 81 -3.86 -4.22 0.55
C LEU A 81 -4.93 -3.15 0.75
N VAL A 82 -4.53 -2.02 1.31
CA VAL A 82 -5.36 -0.84 1.49
C VAL A 82 -4.98 0.18 0.44
N VAL A 83 -5.97 0.67 -0.31
CA VAL A 83 -5.80 1.68 -1.35
C VAL A 83 -6.78 2.83 -1.19
N THR A 84 -6.54 3.96 -1.86
CA THR A 84 -7.54 5.03 -1.94
C THR A 84 -8.46 4.87 -3.16
N ASP A 85 -9.52 5.68 -3.23
CA ASP A 85 -10.43 5.80 -4.37
C ASP A 85 -9.97 6.82 -5.42
N THR A 86 -8.69 7.21 -5.41
CA THR A 86 -8.05 7.97 -6.50
C THR A 86 -8.20 7.30 -7.87
N ILE A 87 -8.29 5.97 -7.92
CA ILE A 87 -8.61 5.18 -9.12
C ILE A 87 -9.78 4.24 -8.79
N PRO A 88 -10.89 4.26 -9.56
CA PRO A 88 -11.99 3.33 -9.35
C PRO A 88 -11.56 1.88 -9.52
N LEU A 89 -11.89 1.02 -8.55
CA LEU A 89 -11.60 -0.41 -8.67
C LEU A 89 -12.47 -1.07 -9.74
N SER A 90 -11.85 -1.99 -10.51
CA SER A 90 -12.58 -2.92 -11.36
C SER A 90 -13.48 -3.86 -10.54
N PRO A 91 -14.51 -4.49 -11.13
CA PRO A 91 -15.34 -5.46 -10.43
C PRO A 91 -14.54 -6.62 -9.82
N GLU A 92 -13.48 -7.07 -10.51
CA GLU A 92 -12.59 -8.13 -10.02
C GLU A 92 -11.81 -7.67 -8.77
N ALA A 93 -11.29 -6.44 -8.79
CA ALA A 93 -10.57 -5.88 -7.65
C ALA A 93 -11.49 -5.69 -6.44
N LYS A 94 -12.74 -5.23 -6.65
CA LYS A 94 -13.76 -5.11 -5.59
C LYS A 94 -14.14 -6.46 -4.97
N ALA A 95 -14.09 -7.54 -5.76
CA ALA A 95 -14.38 -8.89 -5.29
C ALA A 95 -13.20 -9.55 -4.54
N CYS A 96 -11.99 -8.99 -4.64
CA CYS A 96 -10.82 -9.50 -3.94
C CYS A 96 -10.89 -9.16 -2.45
N LYS A 97 -11.07 -10.18 -1.59
CA LYS A 97 -11.19 -10.02 -0.12
C LYS A 97 -9.97 -9.38 0.57
N LYS A 98 -8.83 -9.36 -0.10
CA LYS A 98 -7.59 -8.74 0.41
C LYS A 98 -7.51 -7.25 0.10
N ILE A 99 -8.34 -6.73 -0.81
CA ILE A 99 -8.29 -5.32 -1.21
C ILE A 99 -9.38 -4.56 -0.47
N ARG A 100 -8.98 -3.51 0.25
CA ARG A 100 -9.89 -2.55 0.87
C ARG A 100 -9.62 -1.16 0.30
N GLN A 101 -10.66 -0.50 -0.17
CA GLN A 101 -10.58 0.87 -0.68
C GLN A 101 -11.09 1.86 0.36
N LEU A 102 -10.33 2.94 0.57
CA LEU A 102 -10.67 4.08 1.41
C LEU A 102 -11.01 5.29 0.55
N SER A 103 -12.00 6.07 0.97
CA SER A 103 -12.30 7.31 0.26
C SER A 103 -11.37 8.44 0.68
N ILE A 104 -10.97 9.27 -0.27
CA ILE A 104 -10.30 10.56 -0.03
C ILE A 104 -11.21 11.76 -0.36
N ALA A 105 -12.52 11.53 -0.46
CA ALA A 105 -13.49 12.55 -0.83
C ALA A 105 -13.49 13.74 0.15
N ASP A 106 -13.35 13.48 1.45
CA ASP A 106 -13.35 14.53 2.49
C ASP A 106 -12.11 15.42 2.38
N GLU A 107 -10.93 14.82 2.14
CA GLU A 107 -9.68 15.55 1.95
C GLU A 107 -9.71 16.41 0.69
N LEU A 108 -10.25 15.88 -0.41
CA LEU A 108 -10.42 16.63 -1.65
C LEU A 108 -11.44 17.75 -1.50
N ALA A 109 -12.59 17.48 -0.87
CA ALA A 109 -13.63 18.46 -0.63
C ALA A 109 -13.14 19.63 0.23
N GLU A 110 -12.44 19.33 1.33
CA GLU A 110 -11.86 20.36 2.20
C GLU A 110 -10.74 21.14 1.49
N SER A 111 -9.95 20.48 0.63
CA SER A 111 -8.94 21.16 -0.18
C SER A 111 -9.58 22.16 -1.15
N ILE A 112 -10.62 21.75 -1.87
CA ILE A 112 -11.35 22.63 -2.80
C ILE A 112 -11.99 23.80 -2.05
N ARG A 113 -12.64 23.53 -0.90
CA ARG A 113 -13.26 24.56 -0.06
C ARG A 113 -12.24 25.61 0.39
N ARG A 114 -11.07 25.17 0.85
CA ARG A 114 -9.99 26.08 1.29
C ARG A 114 -9.47 26.93 0.15
N VAL A 115 -9.23 26.35 -1.02
CA VAL A 115 -8.81 27.11 -2.21
C VAL A 115 -9.84 28.16 -2.57
N SER A 116 -11.13 27.80 -2.60
CA SER A 116 -12.21 28.74 -2.90
C SER A 116 -12.33 29.87 -1.88
N ASN A 117 -11.96 29.63 -0.63
CA ASN A 117 -12.03 30.61 0.47
C ASN A 117 -10.70 31.32 0.74
N GLU A 118 -9.67 31.09 -0.09
CA GLU A 118 -8.31 31.61 0.12
C GLU A 118 -7.72 31.23 1.50
N GLU A 119 -8.14 30.09 2.04
CA GLU A 119 -7.65 29.54 3.30
C GLU A 119 -6.38 28.70 3.08
N SER A 120 -5.55 28.61 4.13
CA SER A 120 -4.32 27.82 4.06
C SER A 120 -4.59 26.32 3.84
N LEU A 121 -4.07 25.77 2.73
CA LEU A 121 -4.01 24.33 2.48
C LEU A 121 -3.02 23.62 3.42
N SER A 122 -1.94 24.28 3.82
CA SER A 122 -0.91 23.71 4.71
C SER A 122 -1.48 23.25 6.05
N ALA A 123 -2.61 23.83 6.48
CA ALA A 123 -3.33 23.40 7.67
C ALA A 123 -3.90 21.96 7.57
N LEU A 124 -4.12 21.43 6.36
CA LEU A 124 -4.57 20.05 6.17
C LEU A 124 -3.49 19.02 6.52
N PHE A 125 -2.23 19.36 6.27
CA PHE A 125 -1.07 18.49 6.54
C PHE A 125 -0.62 18.51 8.00
N THR A 126 -1.15 19.43 8.81
CA THR A 126 -0.83 19.58 10.24
C THR A 126 -1.94 19.08 11.16
N LYS A 127 -3.07 18.60 10.62
CA LYS A 127 -4.04 17.82 11.40
C LYS A 127 -3.33 16.58 11.95
N ARG A 128 -2.92 16.62 13.22
CA ARG A 128 -2.70 15.41 14.02
C ARG A 128 -3.94 14.54 13.83
N ILE A 129 -3.72 13.27 13.49
CA ILE A 129 -4.73 12.21 13.38
C ILE A 129 -5.84 12.51 14.39
N GLN A 130 -6.97 13.03 13.91
CA GLN A 130 -8.15 13.07 14.77
C GLN A 130 -8.52 11.60 14.98
N PRO A 131 -8.72 11.15 16.22
CA PRO A 131 -9.30 9.85 16.47
C PRO A 131 -10.74 9.91 15.97
N VAL A 132 -10.94 9.61 14.69
CA VAL A 132 -12.28 9.30 14.20
C VAL A 132 -12.55 7.88 14.69
N LEU A 133 -13.64 7.75 15.44
CA LEU A 133 -14.18 6.52 16.01
C LEU A 133 -14.04 5.32 15.07
N PHE A 134 -13.68 4.18 15.68
CA PHE A 134 -13.69 2.82 15.14
C PHE A 134 -14.72 2.53 14.05
#